data_AF-A0A0F2QL34-F1
#
_entry.id   AF-A0A0F2QL34-F1
#
_cell.length_a   1.000
_cell.length_b   1.000
_cell.length_c   1.000
_cell.angle_alpha   90.00
_cell.angle_beta   90.00
_cell.angle_gamma   90.00
#
_symmetry.space_group_name_H-M   'P 1'
#
loop_
_entity.id
_entity.type
_entity.pdbx_description
1 polymer ?
#
loop_
_entity_poly.entity_id
_entity_poly.type
_entity_poly.pdbx_seq_one_letter_code
_entity_poly.pdbx_strand_id
1 'polypeptide(L)' 'MSQPVPPEKRQPKCAQCRKNPVDAAYRPFCSKRCADVDLGKWLNEGYAIPGAPAEDEEDSARPDEGGEMSAED' A
#
# COMPACT_ATOMS: atom_id res chain seq x y z
N MET A 1 -1.42 -33.30 22.02
CA MET A 1 -0.91 -32.01 21.52
C MET A 1 -1.01 -32.01 20.00
N SER A 2 -1.77 -31.10 19.38
CA SER A 2 -1.91 -31.05 17.92
C SER A 2 -0.61 -30.57 17.28
N GLN A 3 -0.10 -31.33 16.32
CA GLN A 3 1.11 -30.97 15.57
C GLN A 3 0.84 -29.74 14.66
N PRO A 4 1.82 -28.86 14.46
CA PRO A 4 1.68 -27.72 13.54
C PRO A 4 1.60 -28.20 12.08
N VAL A 5 0.72 -27.57 11.29
CA VAL A 5 0.55 -27.92 9.87
C VAL A 5 1.75 -27.39 9.05
N PRO A 6 2.39 -28.24 8.23
CA PRO A 6 3.47 -27.84 7.33
C PRO A 6 3.03 -26.70 6.39
N PRO A 7 3.94 -25.76 6.05
CA PRO A 7 3.59 -24.58 5.23
C PRO A 7 3.01 -24.95 3.86
N GLU A 8 3.47 -26.04 3.26
CA GLU A 8 2.99 -26.57 1.98
C GLU A 8 1.49 -26.96 1.97
N LYS A 9 0.91 -27.23 3.15
CA LYS A 9 -0.50 -27.62 3.31
C LYS A 9 -1.39 -26.48 3.80
N ARG A 10 -0.86 -25.26 3.90
CA ARG A 10 -1.63 -24.10 4.39
C ARG A 10 -2.48 -23.52 3.26
N GLN A 11 -3.79 -23.63 3.40
CA GLN A 11 -4.71 -22.93 2.51
C GLN A 11 -4.67 -21.41 2.81
N PRO A 12 -4.37 -20.56 1.82
CA PRO A 12 -4.35 -19.12 2.04
C PRO A 12 -5.77 -18.61 2.35
N LYS A 13 -5.85 -17.64 3.26
CA LYS A 13 -7.09 -16.94 3.60
C LYS A 13 -7.25 -15.70 2.75
N CYS A 14 -8.51 -15.33 2.46
CA CYS A 14 -8.86 -14.12 1.73
C CYS A 14 -8.20 -12.88 2.35
N ALA A 15 -7.50 -12.08 1.53
CA ALA A 15 -6.84 -10.86 1.97
C ALA A 15 -7.82 -9.81 2.53
N GLN A 16 -9.04 -9.76 2.02
CA GLN A 16 -10.02 -8.74 2.40
C GLN A 16 -10.82 -9.10 3.66
N CYS A 17 -11.37 -10.33 3.75
CA CYS A 17 -12.26 -10.71 4.86
C CYS A 17 -11.61 -11.62 5.91
N ARG A 18 -10.49 -12.28 5.57
CA ARG A 18 -9.74 -13.24 6.41
C ARG A 18 -10.53 -14.45 6.95
N LYS A 19 -11.81 -14.60 6.57
CA LYS A 19 -12.69 -15.68 7.03
C LYS A 19 -12.59 -16.93 6.13
N ASN A 20 -12.76 -16.73 4.84
CA ASN A 20 -12.87 -17.81 3.86
C ASN A 20 -11.52 -18.10 3.19
N PRO A 21 -11.30 -19.34 2.70
CA PRO A 21 -10.14 -19.65 1.86
C PRO A 21 -10.20 -18.85 0.56
N VAL A 22 -9.04 -18.64 -0.05
CA VAL A 22 -8.94 -17.99 -1.37
C VAL A 22 -9.60 -18.87 -2.43
N ASP A 23 -10.38 -18.25 -3.31
CA ASP A 23 -10.94 -18.89 -4.50
C ASP A 23 -9.96 -18.74 -5.68
N ALA A 24 -9.79 -19.79 -6.47
CA ALA A 24 -8.82 -19.81 -7.57
C ALA A 24 -9.14 -18.77 -8.67
N ALA A 25 -10.40 -18.44 -8.90
CA ALA A 25 -10.83 -17.44 -9.88
C ALA A 25 -10.68 -16.00 -9.36
N TYR A 26 -10.60 -15.80 -8.04
CA TYR A 26 -10.61 -14.48 -7.41
C TYR A 26 -9.37 -14.19 -6.56
N ARG A 27 -8.25 -14.90 -6.76
CA ARG A 27 -7.03 -14.71 -5.97
C ARG A 27 -6.61 -13.23 -5.97
N PRO A 28 -6.26 -12.62 -4.81
CA PRO A 28 -6.07 -13.22 -3.47
C PRO A 28 -7.33 -13.23 -2.56
N PHE A 29 -8.53 -13.21 -3.14
CA PHE A 29 -9.81 -13.10 -2.43
C PHE A 29 -10.64 -14.39 -2.50
N CYS A 30 -11.69 -14.48 -1.66
CA CYS A 30 -12.62 -15.62 -1.67
C CYS A 30 -13.80 -15.46 -2.62
N SER A 31 -14.02 -14.27 -3.21
CA SER A 31 -15.15 -14.00 -4.10
C SER A 31 -15.02 -12.66 -4.82
N LYS A 32 -15.80 -12.47 -5.90
CA LYS A 32 -15.96 -11.17 -6.58
C LYS A 32 -16.29 -10.03 -5.61
N ARG A 33 -17.22 -10.25 -4.68
CA ARG A 33 -17.60 -9.23 -3.68
C ARG A 33 -16.40 -8.75 -2.86
N CYS A 34 -15.51 -9.65 -2.44
CA CYS A 34 -14.32 -9.22 -1.69
C CYS A 34 -13.34 -8.43 -2.57
N ALA A 35 -13.19 -8.79 -3.85
CA ALA A 35 -12.38 -8.03 -4.80
C ALA A 35 -12.97 -6.62 -5.04
N ASP A 36 -14.28 -6.51 -5.23
CA ASP A 36 -14.96 -5.22 -5.44
C ASP A 36 -14.82 -4.29 -4.21
N VAL A 37 -14.91 -4.83 -2.99
CA VAL A 37 -14.72 -4.02 -1.76
C VAL A 37 -13.27 -3.58 -1.60
N ASP A 38 -12.30 -4.44 -1.95
CA ASP A 38 -10.89 -4.05 -1.96
C ASP A 38 -10.65 -2.90 -2.94
N LEU A 39 -11.14 -3.04 -4.17
CA LEU A 39 -11.10 -1.97 -5.18
C LEU A 39 -11.77 -0.69 -4.68
N GLY A 40 -12.90 -0.80 -4.01
CA GLY A 40 -13.57 0.33 -3.37
C GLY A 40 -12.67 1.06 -2.37
N LYS A 41 -11.91 0.34 -1.54
CA LYS A 41 -10.94 0.98 -0.62
C LYS A 41 -9.84 1.70 -1.37
N TRP A 42 -9.33 1.14 -2.46
CA TRP A 42 -8.34 1.82 -3.30
C TRP A 42 -8.87 3.14 -3.87
N LEU A 43 -10.08 3.12 -4.41
CA LEU A 43 -10.69 4.29 -5.03
C LEU A 43 -11.10 5.38 -4.03
N ASN A 44 -11.28 5.02 -2.75
CA ASN A 44 -11.69 5.94 -1.68
C ASN A 44 -10.54 6.26 -0.71
N GLU A 45 -9.28 6.08 -1.13
CA GLU A 45 -8.09 6.38 -0.30
C GLU A 45 -8.12 5.68 1.07
N GLY A 46 -8.76 4.50 1.14
CA GLY A 46 -8.92 3.73 2.36
C GLY A 46 -7.67 2.95 2.79
N TYR A 47 -6.61 3.00 1.99
CA TYR A 47 -5.29 2.45 2.30
C TYR A 47 -4.31 3.60 2.53
N ALA A 48 -3.82 3.73 3.76
CA ALA A 48 -2.81 4.71 4.13
C ALA A 48 -1.69 4.02 4.93
N ILE A 49 -0.45 4.43 4.67
CA ILE A 49 0.69 4.05 5.51
C ILE A 49 0.89 5.18 6.52
N PRO A 50 0.82 4.90 7.83
CA PRO A 50 1.09 5.92 8.83
C PRO A 50 2.53 6.41 8.67
N GLY A 51 2.69 7.71 8.44
CA GLY A 51 4.00 8.39 8.46
C GLY A 51 4.39 8.81 9.87
N ALA A 52 5.67 9.12 10.07
CA ALA A 52 6.05 9.99 11.17
C ALA A 52 5.29 11.32 11.05
N PRO A 53 4.98 12.02 12.16
CA PRO A 53 4.49 13.38 12.06
C PRO A 53 5.44 14.15 11.15
N ALA A 54 4.89 14.87 10.17
CA ALA A 54 5.70 15.75 9.36
C ALA A 54 6.29 16.80 10.30
N GLU A 55 7.59 16.69 10.57
CA GLU A 55 8.36 17.83 11.02
C GLU A 55 8.28 18.86 9.89
N ASP A 56 7.90 20.08 10.26
CA ASP A 56 7.76 21.24 9.39
C ASP A 56 9.12 21.59 8.76
N GLU A 57 9.51 20.84 7.72
CA GLU A 57 10.62 21.19 6.84
C GLU A 57 10.16 22.33 5.91
N GLU A 58 10.32 23.55 6.43
CA GLU A 58 10.50 24.76 5.62
C GLU A 58 11.63 24.52 4.59
N ASP A 59 11.32 24.79 3.31
CA ASP A 59 12.29 25.00 2.23
C ASP A 59 13.31 23.88 1.93
N SER A 60 12.94 22.92 1.06
CA SER A 60 13.92 22.25 0.21
C SER A 60 13.27 21.60 -1.00
N ALA A 61 12.93 22.41 -2.01
CA ALA A 61 13.01 22.04 -3.42
C ALA A 61 12.67 23.22 -4.35
N ARG A 62 13.63 24.09 -4.62
CA ARG A 62 13.77 24.68 -5.96
C ARG A 62 15.23 24.54 -6.43
N PRO A 63 15.50 23.77 -7.49
CA PRO A 63 16.84 23.66 -8.05
C PRO A 63 17.10 24.80 -9.04
N ASP A 64 18.30 25.39 -8.91
CA ASP A 64 19.17 25.94 -9.96
C ASP A 64 18.56 26.93 -10.98
N GLU A 65 18.63 28.23 -10.66
CA GLU A 65 18.67 29.30 -11.67
C GLU A 65 20.12 29.75 -11.85
N GLY A 66 20.66 29.39 -13.01
CA GLY A 66 22.03 29.61 -13.44
C GLY A 66 22.49 31.06 -13.36
N GLY A 67 23.78 31.21 -13.12
CA GLY A 67 24.42 32.49 -12.88
C GLY A 67 24.28 33.51 -14.01
N GLU A 68 24.15 34.76 -13.60
CA GLU A 68 24.74 35.89 -14.32
C GLU A 68 25.51 36.74 -13.32
N MET A 69 26.77 36.36 -13.15
CA MET A 69 27.84 37.28 -12.78
C MET A 69 28.08 38.19 -13.99
N SER A 70 27.73 39.47 -13.86
CA SER A 70 28.44 40.55 -14.56
C SER A 70 28.50 41.76 -13.64
N ALA A 71 29.74 42.21 -13.46
CA ALA A 71 30.20 43.22 -12.54
C ALA A 71 29.93 44.65 -13.05
N GLU A 72 29.80 45.58 -12.09
CA GLU A 72 30.23 47.00 -12.06
C GLU A 72 30.04 47.89 -13.31
N ASP A 73 29.13 48.89 -13.24
CA ASP A 73 29.39 50.34 -12.97
C ASP A 73 28.06 51.06 -12.63
#